data_AF-A0A7C3HKP6-F1
#
_entry.id   AF-A0A7C3HKP6-F1
#
_cell.length_a   1.000
_cell.length_b   1.000
_cell.length_c   1.000
_cell.angle_alpha   90.00
_cell.angle_beta   90.00
_cell.angle_gamma   90.00
#
_symmetry.space_group_name_H-M   'P 1'
#
loop_
_entity.id
_entity.type
_entity.pdbx_description
1 polymer ?
#
loop_
_entity_poly.entity_id
_entity_poly.type
_entity_poly.pdbx_seq_one_letter_code
_entity_poly.pdbx_strand_id
1 'polypeptide(L)' 'MRNIIIDEDSTSLRECFAVIKTPRRNRQRFPEGNVRIMPDEASALAQADETRNLHAARVYGPSPSSENVRIYYLVGWL' A
#
# COMPACT_ATOMS: atom_id res chain seq x y z
N MET A 1 27.70 -8.92 12.34
CA MET A 1 27.21 -8.73 10.96
C MET A 1 26.11 -9.76 10.74
N ARG A 2 24.84 -9.35 10.65
CA ARG A 2 23.72 -10.29 10.45
C ARG A 2 23.53 -10.44 8.96
N ASN A 3 23.96 -11.59 8.43
CA ASN A 3 23.67 -11.99 7.07
C ASN A 3 22.17 -12.21 6.94
N ILE A 4 21.46 -11.21 6.42
CA ILE A 4 20.14 -11.41 5.85
C ILE A 4 20.38 -12.23 4.59
N ILE A 5 19.95 -13.49 4.61
CA ILE A 5 19.75 -14.26 3.39
C ILE A 5 18.56 -13.59 2.70
N ILE A 6 18.86 -12.71 1.74
CA ILE A 6 17.85 -12.16 0.84
C ILE A 6 17.50 -13.31 -0.09
N ASP A 7 16.39 -13.97 0.23
CA ASP A 7 15.74 -14.89 -0.69
C ASP A 7 15.36 -14.10 -1.96
N GLU A 8 16.08 -14.38 -3.06
CA GLU A 8 15.89 -13.74 -4.37
C GLU A 8 14.55 -14.14 -5.02
N ASP A 9 13.85 -15.14 -4.46
CA ASP A 9 12.59 -15.68 -5.01
C ASP A 9 11.32 -15.29 -4.23
N SER A 10 11.42 -14.62 -3.07
CA SER A 10 10.25 -14.12 -2.31
C SER A 10 9.65 -12.86 -2.93
N THR A 11 9.07 -13.07 -4.11
CA THR A 11 8.38 -12.10 -4.96
C THR A 11 6.89 -12.00 -4.62
N SER A 12 6.42 -12.61 -3.52
CA SER A 12 4.97 -12.80 -3.35
C SER A 12 4.25 -11.67 -2.61
N LEU A 13 4.90 -10.87 -1.77
CA LEU A 13 4.26 -9.74 -1.09
C LEU A 13 5.32 -8.67 -0.78
N ARG A 14 5.44 -7.64 -1.64
CA ARG A 14 6.34 -6.50 -1.45
C ARG A 14 5.58 -5.30 -0.90
N GLU A 15 6.28 -4.49 -0.12
CA GLU A 15 5.81 -3.17 0.26
C GLU A 15 5.84 -2.27 -0.96
N CYS A 16 4.70 -1.71 -1.33
CA CYS A 16 4.53 -0.83 -2.46
C CYS A 16 4.02 0.53 -2.00
N PHE A 17 4.33 1.55 -2.78
CA PHE A 17 3.76 2.87 -2.56
C PHE A 17 2.38 2.91 -3.17
N ALA A 18 1.45 3.56 -2.47
CA ALA A 18 0.10 3.72 -2.94
C ALA A 18 -0.52 5.01 -2.44
N VAL A 19 -1.54 5.46 -3.16
CA VAL A 19 -2.42 6.52 -2.70
C VAL A 19 -3.73 5.89 -2.27
N ILE A 20 -4.06 6.07 -1.00
CA ILE A 20 -5.28 5.56 -0.40
C ILE A 20 -6.31 6.67 -0.36
N LYS A 21 -7.47 6.43 -0.98
CA LYS A 21 -8.61 7.31 -0.86
C LYS A 21 -9.40 6.93 0.39
N THR A 22 -9.27 7.72 1.46
CA THR A 22 -10.04 7.49 2.68
C THR A 22 -10.37 8.80 3.39
N PRO A 23 -11.65 9.03 3.75
CA PRO A 23 -12.02 10.20 4.54
C PRO A 23 -11.52 10.13 5.99
N ARG A 24 -11.11 8.94 6.47
CA ARG A 24 -10.61 8.72 7.83
C ARG A 24 -9.46 7.71 7.83
N ARG A 25 -8.36 8.06 8.49
CA ARG A 25 -7.14 7.24 8.61
C ARG A 25 -7.21 6.15 9.70
N ASN A 26 -8.41 5.77 10.15
CA ASN A 26 -8.60 4.78 11.24
C ASN A 26 -8.62 3.31 10.76
N ARG A 27 -8.58 3.06 9.44
CA ARG A 27 -8.55 1.71 8.88
C ARG A 27 -7.12 1.31 8.56
N GLN A 28 -6.78 0.06 8.83
CA GLN A 28 -5.47 -0.54 8.53
C GLN A 28 -5.52 -1.47 7.30
N ARG A 29 -6.70 -1.66 6.72
CA ARG A 29 -6.94 -2.56 5.58
C ARG A 29 -7.81 -1.83 4.57
N PHE A 30 -7.39 -1.85 3.32
CA PHE A 30 -8.07 -1.15 2.24
C PHE A 30 -8.25 -2.08 1.03
N PRO A 31 -9.46 -2.16 0.45
CA PRO A 31 -9.66 -2.91 -0.78
C PRO A 31 -8.96 -2.21 -1.94
N GLU A 32 -8.53 -2.97 -2.95
CA GLU A 32 -7.88 -2.45 -4.17
C GLU A 32 -8.62 -1.27 -4.80
N GLY A 33 -9.96 -1.25 -4.76
CA GLY A 33 -10.74 -0.13 -5.30
C GLY A 33 -10.48 1.24 -4.68
N ASN A 34 -9.92 1.30 -3.46
CA ASN A 34 -9.54 2.55 -2.79
C ASN A 34 -8.02 2.76 -2.72
N VAL A 35 -7.23 1.81 -3.23
CA VAL A 35 -5.77 1.81 -3.16
C VAL A 35 -5.22 1.89 -4.56
N ARG A 36 -4.55 2.98 -4.87
CA ARG A 36 -3.89 3.17 -6.17
C ARG A 36 -2.40 2.97 -6.02
N ILE A 37 -1.90 1.82 -6.48
CA ILE A 37 -0.47 1.53 -6.47
C ILE A 37 0.26 2.53 -7.37
N MET A 38 1.36 3.06 -6.84
CA MET A 38 2.27 3.97 -7.52
C MET A 38 3.64 3.31 -7.65
N PRO A 39 4.39 3.64 -8.71
CA PRO A 39 5.73 3.10 -8.92
C PRO A 39 6.72 3.59 -7.85
N ASP A 40 6.53 4.82 -7.35
CA ASP A 40 7.48 5.50 -6.47
C ASP A 40 6.78 6.32 -5.38
N GLU A 41 7.51 6.57 -4.29
CA GLU A 41 7.09 7.46 -3.21
C GLU A 41 6.74 8.87 -3.71
N ALA A 42 7.60 9.45 -4.56
CA ALA A 42 7.37 10.78 -5.13
C ALA A 42 6.05 10.87 -5.91
N SER A 43 5.70 9.80 -6.66
CA SER A 43 4.44 9.72 -7.39
C SER A 43 3.23 9.61 -6.44
N ALA A 44 3.38 8.89 -5.33
CA ALA A 44 2.35 8.79 -4.30
C ALA A 44 2.13 10.13 -3.60
N LEU A 45 3.21 10.83 -3.22
CA LEU A 45 3.16 12.15 -2.59
C LEU A 45 2.60 13.21 -3.53
N ALA A 46 2.99 13.20 -4.81
CA ALA A 46 2.46 14.15 -5.80
C ALA A 46 0.94 13.98 -6.04
N GLN A 47 0.40 12.78 -5.80
CA GLN A 47 -1.02 12.49 -5.90
C GLN A 47 -1.74 12.52 -4.53
N ALA A 48 -1.01 12.68 -3.43
CA ALA A 48 -1.60 12.91 -2.13
C ALA A 48 -2.26 14.29 -2.13
N ASP A 49 -3.50 14.33 -1.68
CA ASP A 49 -4.33 15.52 -1.71
C ASP A 49 -5.34 15.41 -0.57
N GLU A 50 -5.06 16.14 0.51
CA GLU A 50 -5.92 16.14 1.70
C GLU A 50 -7.31 16.69 1.40
N THR A 51 -7.44 17.60 0.42
CA THR A 51 -8.76 18.15 0.02
C THR A 51 -9.63 17.09 -0.65
N ARG A 52 -9.00 16.11 -1.31
CA ARG A 52 -9.68 14.99 -2.00
C ARG A 52 -9.71 13.71 -1.16
N ASN A 53 -9.25 13.76 0.09
CA ASN A 53 -9.09 12.60 0.98
C ASN A 53 -8.14 11.53 0.39
N LEU A 54 -7.11 11.96 -0.33
CA LEU A 54 -6.07 11.13 -0.91
C LEU A 54 -4.83 11.23 -0.04
N HIS A 55 -4.37 10.10 0.47
CA HIS A 55 -3.20 10.06 1.34
C HIS A 55 -2.17 9.09 0.77
N ALA A 56 -0.94 9.57 0.61
CA ALA A 56 0.18 8.71 0.28
C ALA A 56 0.44 7.76 1.45
N ALA A 57 0.64 6.50 1.11
CA ALA A 57 0.87 5.45 2.08
C ALA A 57 1.74 4.36 1.49
N ARG A 58 2.50 3.69 2.34
CA ARG A 58 3.10 2.41 2.05
C ARG A 58 2.12 1.31 2.40
N VAL A 59 1.86 0.43 1.44
CA VAL A 59 0.95 -0.70 1.58
C VAL A 59 1.67 -2.00 1.31
N TYR A 60 1.14 -3.08 1.85
CA TYR A 60 1.63 -4.43 1.66
C TYR A 60 0.52 -5.28 1.02
N GLY A 61 0.82 -5.92 -0.11
CA GLY A 61 -0.15 -6.70 -0.87
C GLY A 61 0.18 -6.79 -2.36
N PRO A 62 -0.74 -7.30 -3.19
CA PRO A 62 -2.13 -7.67 -2.86
C PRO A 62 -2.25 -9.03 -2.14
N SER A 63 -2.98 -9.07 -1.02
CA SER A 63 -3.38 -10.35 -0.42
C SER A 63 -4.76 -10.77 -0.93
N PRO A 64 -4.91 -12.00 -1.45
CA PRO A 64 -6.21 -12.52 -1.87
C PRO A 64 -7.07 -12.80 -0.64
N SER A 65 -8.23 -12.16 -0.55
CA SER A 65 -9.26 -12.52 0.44
C SER A 65 -10.13 -13.66 -0.12
N SER A 66 -10.71 -14.49 0.75
CA SER A 66 -11.59 -15.62 0.37
C SER A 66 -12.82 -15.19 -0.44
N GLU A 67 -13.16 -13.90 -0.45
CA GLU A 67 -14.27 -13.30 -1.21
C GLU A 67 -13.86 -12.77 -2.60
N ASN A 68 -12.70 -13.18 -3.14
CA ASN A 68 -12.19 -12.70 -4.44
C ASN A 68 -11.87 -11.19 -4.47
N VAL A 69 -11.71 -10.58 -3.30
CA VAL A 69 -11.32 -9.18 -3.14
C VAL A 69 -9.84 -9.10 -2.79
N ARG A 70 -9.10 -8.27 -3.52
CA ARG A 70 -7.71 -7.93 -3.18
C ARG A 70 -7.70 -6.88 -2.10
N ILE A 71 -7.03 -7.18 -0.99
CA ILE A 71 -6.88 -6.27 0.13
C ILE A 71 -5.41 -5.92 0.28
N TYR A 72 -5.17 -4.64 0.56
CA TYR A 72 -3.87 -4.09 0.90
C TYR A 72 -3.86 -3.74 2.38
N TYR A 73 -2.79 -4.13 3.05
CA TYR A 73 -2.54 -3.77 4.44
C TYR A 73 -1.75 -2.47 4.47
N LEU A 74 -2.19 -1.51 5.28
CA LEU A 74 -1.45 -0.30 5.52
C LEU A 74 -0.20 -0.64 6.34
N VAL A 75 0.97 -0.31 5.82
CA VAL A 75 2.24 -0.38 6.57
C VAL A 75 2.46 0.94 7.31
N GLY A 76 2.29 2.06 6.62
CA GLY A 76 2.51 3.40 7.17
C GLY A 76 2.07 4.48 6.20
N TRP A 77 1.76 5.66 6.72
CA TRP A 77 1.51 6.85 5.91
C TRP A 77 2.84 7.50 5.52
N LEU A 78 2.86 8.16 4.36
CA LEU A 78 3.99 8.98 3.88
C LEU A 78 3.70 10.46 4.09
#